data_AF-A0A9Q4C3D0-F1
#
_entry.id   AF-A0A9Q4C3D0-F1
#
_cell.length_a   1.000
_cell.length_b   1.000
_cell.length_c   1.000
_cell.angle_alpha   90.00
_cell.angle_beta   90.00
_cell.angle_gamma   90.00
#
_symmetry.space_group_name_H-M   'P 1'
#
loop_
_entity.id
_entity.type
_entity.pdbx_description
1 polymer ?
#
loop_
_entity_poly.entity_id
_entity_poly.type
_entity_poly.pdbx_seq_one_letter_code
_entity_poly.pdbx_strand_id
1 'polypeptide(L)'
;MDRRNFLSAVAASASVTATGCIGDNGNTALSPPENYEMLSEADLPRPLYGERIPEATVEAPLRGTDPSTRGFVGERHVLMTFIYTRCTEVCLSLTSNLVQAQVDATEEGYSDEIVFLPTTFDPAHDTADVLRRYGEERGADLDAENWYFLRPDGEKRAREVVEDTFGVGYERNPPDAAMEFTHTSMILLANRDGYVERAYTGTPPNPAELVDDVRTVVDGFS
;
A
#
# COMPACT_ATOMS: atom_id res chain seq x y z
N MET A 1 -13.19 -69.76 -31.33
CA MET A 1 -14.49 -69.72 -30.64
C MET A 1 -14.17 -69.39 -29.18
N ASP A 2 -14.60 -68.31 -28.52
CA ASP A 2 -15.40 -67.11 -28.83
C ASP A 2 -15.14 -66.15 -27.64
N ARG A 3 -14.67 -64.92 -27.90
CA ARG A 3 -15.43 -63.65 -27.95
C ARG A 3 -15.79 -63.01 -26.60
N ARG A 4 -15.16 -61.82 -26.41
CA ARG A 4 -15.74 -60.50 -26.06
C ARG A 4 -16.48 -60.36 -24.71
N ASN A 5 -16.05 -59.39 -23.90
CA ASN A 5 -16.77 -58.12 -23.80
C ASN A 5 -15.97 -57.00 -23.13
N PHE A 6 -16.08 -55.83 -23.76
CA PHE A 6 -15.69 -54.49 -23.34
C PHE A 6 -16.61 -53.99 -22.22
N LEU A 7 -16.07 -53.31 -21.21
CA LEU A 7 -16.77 -52.22 -20.53
C LEU A 7 -15.78 -51.09 -20.24
N SER A 8 -16.00 -49.98 -20.94
CA SER A 8 -15.37 -48.68 -20.71
C SER A 8 -15.87 -48.10 -19.38
N ALA A 9 -14.97 -47.60 -18.55
CA ALA A 9 -15.31 -46.70 -17.46
C ALA A 9 -14.61 -45.37 -17.72
N VAL A 10 -15.39 -44.39 -18.19
CA VAL A 10 -14.99 -42.98 -18.24
C VAL A 10 -15.15 -42.45 -16.81
N ALA A 11 -14.04 -42.24 -16.12
CA ALA A 11 -14.02 -41.45 -14.90
C ALA A 11 -13.72 -39.99 -15.29
N ALA A 12 -14.77 -39.19 -15.42
CA ALA A 12 -14.66 -37.74 -15.47
C ALA A 12 -14.40 -37.25 -14.04
N SER A 13 -13.14 -36.98 -13.71
CA SER A 13 -12.77 -36.24 -12.49
C SER A 13 -12.59 -34.77 -12.85
N ALA A 14 -13.46 -33.96 -12.26
CA ALA A 14 -13.62 -32.53 -12.46
C ALA A 14 -12.31 -31.76 -12.27
N SER A 15 -12.02 -30.85 -13.20
CA SER A 15 -11.02 -29.81 -13.05
C SER A 15 -11.49 -28.85 -11.95
N VAL A 16 -10.81 -28.81 -10.81
CA VAL A 16 -10.93 -27.70 -9.87
C VAL A 16 -10.12 -26.56 -10.48
N THR A 17 -10.79 -25.60 -11.12
CA THR A 17 -10.17 -24.33 -11.47
C THR A 17 -10.13 -23.48 -10.21
N ALA A 18 -9.10 -23.68 -9.39
CA ALA A 18 -8.69 -22.65 -8.43
C ALA A 18 -7.87 -21.61 -9.22
N THR A 19 -8.56 -20.74 -9.95
CA THR A 19 -7.94 -19.52 -10.49
C THR A 19 -7.92 -18.48 -9.38
N GLY A 20 -7.05 -18.72 -8.41
CA GLY A 20 -6.50 -17.72 -7.52
C GLY A 20 -5.01 -18.01 -7.51
N CYS A 21 -4.24 -17.30 -8.33
CA CYS A 21 -2.80 -17.44 -8.38
C CYS A 21 -2.21 -16.81 -7.11
N ILE A 22 -2.36 -17.51 -6.00
CA ILE A 22 -1.57 -17.24 -4.81
C ILE A 22 -0.11 -17.45 -5.24
N GLY A 23 0.68 -16.39 -5.15
CA GLY A 23 2.08 -16.31 -5.55
C GLY A 23 2.97 -17.34 -4.85
N ASP A 24 4.24 -17.37 -5.24
CA ASP A 24 5.18 -18.47 -5.02
C ASP A 24 5.39 -18.89 -3.55
N ASN A 25 5.01 -18.04 -2.59
CA ASN A 25 5.12 -18.27 -1.14
C ASN A 25 3.79 -18.64 -0.44
N GLY A 26 2.67 -18.68 -1.16
CA GLY A 26 1.35 -19.03 -0.60
C GLY A 26 0.60 -17.89 0.12
N ASN A 27 1.16 -16.67 0.21
CA ASN A 27 0.63 -15.59 1.06
C ASN A 27 0.47 -14.24 0.35
N THR A 28 0.93 -14.12 -0.89
CA THR A 28 0.92 -12.89 -1.70
C THR A 28 0.30 -13.17 -3.06
N ALA A 29 -0.47 -12.25 -3.65
CA ALA A 29 -1.03 -12.38 -4.99
C ALA A 29 -0.01 -12.03 -6.08
N LEU A 30 0.87 -11.06 -5.83
CA LEU A 30 1.91 -10.69 -6.78
C LEU A 30 3.10 -11.64 -6.67
N SER A 31 3.79 -11.88 -7.79
CA SER A 31 5.12 -12.53 -7.79
C SER A 31 6.15 -11.62 -7.11
N PRO A 32 7.27 -12.16 -6.57
CA PRO A 32 8.34 -11.34 -6.03
C PRO A 32 8.83 -10.29 -7.05
N PRO A 33 9.27 -9.09 -6.63
CA PRO A 33 9.84 -8.12 -7.55
C PRO A 33 11.14 -8.66 -8.19
N GLU A 34 11.50 -8.19 -9.38
CA GLU A 34 12.65 -8.72 -10.15
C GLU A 34 13.96 -8.72 -9.36
N ASN A 35 14.16 -7.73 -8.49
CA ASN A 35 15.35 -7.59 -7.66
C ASN A 35 15.20 -8.18 -6.25
N TYR A 36 14.19 -9.02 -6.00
CA TYR A 36 13.87 -9.55 -4.68
C TYR A 36 15.04 -10.27 -4.01
N GLU A 37 15.74 -11.17 -4.74
CA GLU A 37 16.86 -11.93 -4.17
C GLU A 37 17.92 -10.98 -3.59
N MET A 38 18.34 -10.00 -4.37
CA MET A 38 19.29 -8.96 -3.93
C MET A 38 18.77 -8.15 -2.74
N LEU A 39 17.48 -7.77 -2.74
CA LEU A 39 16.89 -7.00 -1.65
C LEU A 39 16.80 -7.82 -0.34
N SER A 40 16.46 -9.11 -0.45
CA SER A 40 16.28 -10.00 0.69
C SER A 40 17.58 -10.27 1.45
N GLU A 41 18.73 -10.10 0.79
CA GLU A 41 20.05 -10.24 1.40
C GLU A 41 20.59 -8.94 2.02
N ALA A 42 19.97 -7.79 1.72
CA ALA A 42 20.53 -6.47 1.99
C ALA A 42 20.23 -5.89 3.38
N ASP A 43 19.60 -6.64 4.29
CA ASP A 43 19.19 -6.23 5.65
C ASP A 43 18.63 -4.79 5.68
N LEU A 44 17.55 -4.59 4.92
CA LEU A 44 16.98 -3.27 4.70
C LEU A 44 16.06 -2.87 5.87
N PRO A 45 16.05 -1.59 6.29
CA PRO A 45 15.25 -1.12 7.43
C PRO A 45 13.74 -1.00 7.12
N ARG A 46 13.32 -1.43 5.92
CA ARG A 46 11.97 -1.26 5.39
C ARG A 46 11.31 -2.61 5.14
N PRO A 47 9.97 -2.70 5.20
CA PRO A 47 9.28 -3.94 4.89
C PRO A 47 9.53 -4.40 3.45
N LEU A 48 9.77 -5.70 3.29
CA LEU A 48 10.01 -6.36 2.01
C LEU A 48 8.83 -7.23 1.59
N TYR A 49 8.84 -7.65 0.32
CA TYR A 49 7.86 -8.57 -0.23
C TYR A 49 7.72 -9.84 0.63
N GLY A 50 6.47 -10.22 0.91
CA GLY A 50 6.12 -11.39 1.73
C GLY A 50 6.27 -11.19 3.24
N GLU A 51 6.78 -10.04 3.70
CA GLU A 51 6.80 -9.72 5.13
C GLU A 51 5.46 -9.17 5.60
N ARG A 52 5.27 -9.14 6.92
CA ARG A 52 4.10 -8.50 7.54
C ARG A 52 4.24 -6.99 7.47
N ILE A 53 3.17 -6.28 7.10
CA ILE A 53 3.15 -4.83 7.24
C ILE A 53 3.50 -4.43 8.70
N PRO A 54 4.39 -3.44 8.92
CA PRO A 54 4.68 -2.95 10.25
C PRO A 54 3.45 -2.37 10.94
N GLU A 55 3.49 -2.35 12.28
CA GLU A 55 2.39 -1.81 13.08
C GLU A 55 2.73 -0.44 13.63
N ALA A 56 1.88 0.54 13.33
CA ALA A 56 1.90 1.85 13.96
C ALA A 56 0.47 2.34 14.21
N THR A 57 0.20 2.75 15.44
CA THR A 57 -1.00 3.53 15.77
C THR A 57 -0.70 5.01 15.59
N VAL A 58 -1.49 5.68 14.76
CA VAL A 58 -1.30 7.08 14.38
C VAL A 58 -2.65 7.77 14.27
N GLU A 59 -2.74 9.01 14.73
CA GLU A 59 -3.95 9.83 14.61
C GLU A 59 -4.35 10.01 13.14
N ALA A 60 -5.63 9.78 12.84
CA ALA A 60 -6.27 10.15 11.59
C ALA A 60 -7.17 11.38 11.83
N PRO A 61 -6.62 12.62 11.78
CA PRO A 61 -7.32 13.80 12.28
C PRO A 61 -8.59 14.15 11.51
N LEU A 62 -8.73 13.71 10.24
CA LEU A 62 -9.95 13.93 9.47
C LEU A 62 -11.09 12.95 9.83
N ARG A 63 -10.75 11.85 10.51
CA ARG A 63 -11.69 10.81 10.96
C ARG A 63 -11.97 10.89 12.46
N GLY A 64 -11.10 11.56 13.22
CA GLY A 64 -11.21 11.63 14.69
C GLY A 64 -10.95 10.27 15.35
N THR A 65 -10.12 9.44 14.74
CA THR A 65 -9.75 8.10 15.22
C THR A 65 -8.23 7.92 15.19
N ASP A 66 -7.72 6.93 15.92
CA ASP A 66 -6.29 6.55 15.94
C ASP A 66 -6.12 5.13 15.38
N PRO A 67 -6.24 4.92 14.05
CA PRO A 67 -6.10 3.58 13.49
C PRO A 67 -4.71 3.01 13.71
N SER A 68 -4.63 1.69 13.94
CA SER A 68 -3.41 0.91 13.75
C SER A 68 -3.30 0.54 12.27
N THR A 69 -2.12 0.62 11.67
CA THR A 69 -1.88 0.11 10.31
C THR A 69 -2.23 -1.38 10.18
N ARG A 70 -2.06 -2.16 11.25
CA ARG A 70 -2.51 -3.57 11.30
C ARG A 70 -3.98 -3.73 11.66
N GLY A 71 -4.66 -2.68 12.10
CA GLY A 71 -6.08 -2.69 12.40
C GLY A 71 -6.97 -2.96 11.18
N PHE A 72 -6.43 -2.82 9.97
CA PHE A 72 -7.11 -3.15 8.72
C PHE A 72 -6.88 -4.60 8.26
N VAL A 73 -5.94 -5.33 8.88
CA VAL A 73 -5.67 -6.73 8.52
C VAL A 73 -6.88 -7.61 8.82
N GLY A 74 -7.26 -8.43 7.86
CA GLY A 74 -8.46 -9.27 7.84
C GLY A 74 -9.66 -8.58 7.19
N GLU A 75 -9.64 -7.25 7.09
CA GLU A 75 -10.77 -6.44 6.62
C GLU A 75 -10.48 -5.76 5.27
N ARG A 76 -9.30 -5.15 5.11
CA ARG A 76 -8.95 -4.35 3.93
C ARG A 76 -7.49 -4.51 3.51
N HIS A 77 -7.25 -4.44 2.21
CA HIS A 77 -5.93 -4.18 1.62
C HIS A 77 -5.45 -2.77 2.02
N VAL A 78 -4.14 -2.57 2.14
CA VAL A 78 -3.55 -1.30 2.58
C VAL A 78 -2.63 -0.75 1.50
N LEU A 79 -2.89 0.49 1.06
CA LEU A 79 -2.00 1.28 0.22
C LEU A 79 -1.52 2.51 0.99
N MET A 80 -0.23 2.54 1.33
CA MET A 80 0.36 3.55 2.22
C MET A 80 1.48 4.31 1.52
N THR A 81 1.63 5.60 1.83
CA THR A 81 2.77 6.42 1.40
C THR A 81 3.12 7.46 2.46
N PHE A 82 4.27 8.11 2.31
CA PHE A 82 4.80 9.10 3.26
C PHE A 82 5.03 10.44 2.57
N ILE A 83 4.44 11.49 3.12
CA ILE A 83 4.39 12.82 2.50
C ILE A 83 4.69 13.95 3.50
N TYR A 84 4.87 15.15 2.97
CA TYR A 84 4.61 16.38 3.70
C TYR A 84 3.96 17.36 2.73
N THR A 85 2.97 18.13 3.18
CA THR A 85 2.10 18.85 2.23
C THR A 85 2.79 19.98 1.47
N ARG A 86 3.90 20.50 2.00
CA ARG A 86 4.70 21.55 1.38
C ARG A 86 5.64 21.06 0.26
N CYS A 87 5.70 19.76 0.01
CA CYS A 87 6.50 19.21 -1.07
C CYS A 87 5.87 19.52 -2.44
N THR A 88 6.62 20.20 -3.30
CA THR A 88 6.19 20.56 -4.66
C THR A 88 6.77 19.66 -5.74
N GLU A 89 7.37 18.53 -5.37
CA GLU A 89 8.03 17.59 -6.29
C GLU A 89 7.43 16.18 -6.15
N VAL A 90 8.20 15.22 -5.63
CA VAL A 90 7.87 13.79 -5.68
C VAL A 90 6.58 13.42 -4.93
N CYS A 91 6.25 14.13 -3.85
CA CYS A 91 4.99 13.89 -3.12
C CYS A 91 3.74 14.15 -3.97
N LEU A 92 3.83 14.98 -5.02
CA LEU A 92 2.76 15.15 -6.00
C LEU A 92 2.44 13.82 -6.67
N SER A 93 3.48 13.15 -7.17
CA SER A 93 3.36 11.86 -7.85
C SER A 93 2.95 10.73 -6.89
N LEU A 94 3.47 10.73 -5.66
CA LEU A 94 3.08 9.74 -4.65
C LEU A 94 1.60 9.84 -4.29
N THR A 95 1.11 11.06 -4.03
CA THR A 95 -0.30 11.28 -3.70
C THR A 95 -1.19 11.00 -4.90
N SER A 96 -0.78 11.43 -6.11
CA SER A 96 -1.52 11.16 -7.34
C SER A 96 -1.69 9.67 -7.59
N ASN A 97 -0.66 8.85 -7.32
CA ASN A 97 -0.75 7.40 -7.41
C ASN A 97 -1.87 6.81 -6.52
N LEU A 98 -1.95 7.24 -5.25
CA LEU A 98 -3.01 6.81 -4.34
C LEU A 98 -4.39 7.30 -4.80
N VAL A 99 -4.50 8.55 -5.27
CA VAL A 99 -5.77 9.09 -5.79
C VAL A 99 -6.26 8.29 -6.99
N GLN A 100 -5.38 7.93 -7.93
CA GLN A 100 -5.78 7.13 -9.09
C GLN A 100 -6.25 5.73 -8.69
N ALA A 101 -5.59 5.10 -7.70
CA ALA A 101 -6.07 3.84 -7.14
C ALA A 101 -7.40 3.99 -6.40
N GLN A 102 -7.67 5.13 -5.74
CA GLN A 102 -8.97 5.40 -5.10
C GLN A 102 -10.10 5.60 -6.12
N VAL A 103 -9.82 6.31 -7.22
CA VAL A 103 -10.75 6.47 -8.34
C VAL A 103 -11.08 5.10 -8.91
N ASP A 104 -10.05 4.29 -9.20
CA ASP A 104 -10.22 2.93 -9.72
C ASP A 104 -11.08 2.05 -8.79
N ALA A 105 -10.78 2.07 -7.49
CA ALA A 105 -11.55 1.33 -6.48
C ALA A 105 -13.04 1.70 -6.47
N THR A 106 -13.34 2.98 -6.73
CA THR A 106 -14.72 3.48 -6.81
C THR A 106 -15.40 3.04 -8.11
N GLU A 107 -14.70 3.11 -9.23
CA GLU A 107 -15.22 2.76 -10.55
C GLU A 107 -15.48 1.25 -10.69
N GLU A 108 -14.59 0.42 -10.14
CA GLU A 108 -14.67 -1.04 -10.21
C GLU A 108 -15.40 -1.66 -9.00
N GLY A 109 -15.77 -0.87 -8.00
CA GLY A 109 -16.67 -1.28 -6.92
C GLY A 109 -16.01 -2.05 -5.76
N TYR A 110 -14.71 -1.87 -5.54
CA TYR A 110 -13.96 -2.48 -4.44
C TYR A 110 -13.50 -1.46 -3.38
N SER A 111 -14.10 -0.26 -3.34
CA SER A 111 -13.76 0.81 -2.37
C SER A 111 -13.77 0.37 -0.91
N ASP A 112 -14.64 -0.58 -0.53
CA ASP A 112 -14.75 -1.08 0.85
C ASP A 112 -13.66 -2.10 1.22
N GLU A 113 -12.93 -2.63 0.22
CA GLU A 113 -11.90 -3.66 0.37
C GLU A 113 -10.49 -3.08 0.50
N ILE A 114 -10.29 -1.79 0.22
CA ILE A 114 -8.96 -1.15 0.28
C ILE A 114 -9.00 0.10 1.16
N VAL A 115 -7.87 0.41 1.80
CA VAL A 115 -7.65 1.65 2.55
C VAL A 115 -6.39 2.36 2.09
N PHE A 116 -6.46 3.69 2.01
CA PHE A 116 -5.39 4.59 1.61
C PHE A 116 -4.87 5.36 2.82
N LEU A 117 -3.57 5.24 3.09
CA LEU A 117 -2.90 5.76 4.30
C LEU A 117 -1.77 6.75 3.98
N PRO A 118 -2.02 7.91 3.34
CA PRO A 118 -1.00 8.93 3.23
C PRO A 118 -0.61 9.47 4.62
N THR A 119 0.65 9.30 4.98
CA THR A 119 1.17 9.60 6.33
C THR A 119 2.11 10.79 6.28
N THR A 120 1.83 11.84 7.06
CA THR A 120 2.72 13.00 7.13
C THR A 120 3.94 12.74 8.02
N PHE A 121 5.10 13.25 7.61
CA PHE A 121 6.29 13.34 8.46
C PHE A 121 6.62 14.78 8.91
N ASP A 122 5.75 15.76 8.61
CA ASP A 122 5.85 17.15 9.07
C ASP A 122 4.60 17.59 9.86
N PRO A 123 4.27 16.91 10.97
CA PRO A 123 3.02 17.15 11.70
C PRO A 123 2.90 18.55 12.30
N ALA A 124 4.02 19.29 12.44
CA ALA A 124 4.02 20.67 12.91
C ALA A 124 3.32 21.62 11.92
N HIS A 125 3.44 21.37 10.62
CA HIS A 125 2.76 22.13 9.57
C HIS A 125 1.46 21.47 9.13
N ASP A 126 1.49 20.15 8.97
CA ASP A 126 0.40 19.37 8.40
C ASP A 126 -0.71 19.14 9.44
N THR A 127 -1.44 20.21 9.75
CA THR A 127 -2.64 20.16 10.60
C THR A 127 -3.80 19.50 9.86
N ALA A 128 -4.89 19.17 10.57
CA ALA A 128 -6.10 18.63 9.97
C ALA A 128 -6.60 19.47 8.79
N ASP A 129 -6.66 20.80 8.94
CA ASP A 129 -7.15 21.68 7.88
C ASP A 129 -6.21 21.74 6.67
N VAL A 130 -4.90 21.67 6.90
CA VAL A 130 -3.89 21.62 5.83
C VAL A 130 -3.98 20.30 5.07
N LEU A 131 -4.09 19.17 5.77
CA LEU A 131 -4.25 17.84 5.17
C LEU A 131 -5.56 17.72 4.38
N ARG A 132 -6.66 18.28 4.90
CA ARG A 132 -7.94 18.33 4.18
C ARG A 132 -7.79 19.08 2.87
N ARG A 133 -7.30 20.33 2.91
CA ARG A 133 -7.08 21.13 1.70
C ARG A 133 -6.16 20.42 0.72
N TYR A 134 -5.07 19.83 1.22
CA TYR A 134 -4.14 19.07 0.39
C TYR A 134 -4.84 17.91 -0.32
N GLY A 135 -5.64 17.10 0.39
CA GLY A 135 -6.40 16.00 -0.21
C GLY A 135 -7.36 16.49 -1.31
N GLU A 136 -8.13 17.53 -1.02
CA GLU A 136 -9.08 18.15 -1.96
C GLU A 136 -8.37 18.68 -3.22
N GLU A 137 -7.26 19.40 -3.05
CA GLU A 137 -6.45 19.93 -4.17
C GLU A 137 -5.84 18.83 -5.04
N ARG A 138 -5.58 17.65 -4.46
CA ARG A 138 -5.05 16.48 -5.18
C ARG A 138 -6.13 15.58 -5.76
N GLY A 139 -7.41 15.86 -5.48
CA GLY A 139 -8.55 15.10 -5.98
C GLY A 139 -8.82 13.80 -5.20
N ALA A 140 -8.33 13.68 -3.97
CA ALA A 140 -8.73 12.58 -3.09
C ALA A 140 -10.19 12.75 -2.68
N ASP A 141 -10.98 11.67 -2.75
CA ASP A 141 -12.31 11.62 -2.16
C ASP A 141 -12.18 11.42 -0.65
N LEU A 142 -12.33 12.50 0.11
CA LEU A 142 -12.23 12.47 1.57
C LEU A 142 -13.54 12.02 2.25
N ASP A 143 -14.64 12.00 1.51
CA ASP A 143 -15.94 11.55 2.01
C ASP A 143 -16.02 10.01 1.99
N ALA A 144 -15.36 9.36 1.03
CA ALA A 144 -15.21 7.90 0.99
C ALA A 144 -14.59 7.34 2.29
N GLU A 145 -15.08 6.22 2.83
CA GLU A 145 -14.64 5.66 4.12
C GLU A 145 -13.30 4.89 4.06
N ASN A 146 -12.54 5.08 2.98
CA ASN A 146 -11.29 4.40 2.69
C ASN A 146 -10.04 5.30 2.71
N TRP A 147 -10.17 6.62 2.91
CA TRP A 147 -8.99 7.52 2.96
C TRP A 147 -8.69 8.04 4.36
N TYR A 148 -7.48 7.79 4.86
CA TYR A 148 -7.03 8.19 6.20
C TYR A 148 -5.69 8.90 6.09
N PHE A 149 -5.69 10.23 6.16
CA PHE A 149 -4.45 10.95 6.42
C PHE A 149 -3.97 10.62 7.82
N LEU A 150 -2.75 10.10 7.96
CA LEU A 150 -2.16 9.79 9.25
C LEU A 150 -1.18 10.88 9.66
N ARG A 151 -1.33 11.37 10.90
CA ARG A 151 -0.55 12.47 11.47
C ARG A 151 0.07 12.06 12.80
N PRO A 152 1.37 11.73 12.82
CA PRO A 152 2.11 11.48 14.07
C PRO A 152 2.06 12.67 15.04
N ASP A 153 2.01 12.41 16.35
CA ASP A 153 2.02 13.46 17.38
C ASP A 153 3.42 14.07 17.56
N GLY A 154 3.73 15.05 16.70
CA GLY A 154 4.98 15.79 16.71
C GLY A 154 6.15 15.08 16.03
N GLU A 155 7.28 15.80 15.92
CA GLU A 155 8.43 15.36 15.11
C GLU A 155 9.07 14.07 15.61
N LYS A 156 9.11 13.86 16.94
CA LYS A 156 9.67 12.64 17.52
C LYS A 156 8.86 11.41 17.10
N ARG A 157 7.53 11.49 17.20
CA ARG A 157 6.65 10.40 16.81
C ARG A 157 6.67 10.21 15.29
N ALA A 158 6.83 11.28 14.52
CA ALA A 158 7.02 11.18 13.07
C ALA A 158 8.27 10.36 12.72
N ARG A 159 9.41 10.58 13.38
CA ARG A 159 10.62 9.76 13.15
C ARG A 159 10.39 8.30 13.51
N GLU A 160 9.82 8.04 14.69
CA GLU A 160 9.57 6.67 15.14
C GLU A 160 8.67 5.89 14.16
N VAL A 161 7.62 6.53 13.65
CA VAL A 161 6.74 5.90 12.67
C VAL A 161 7.44 5.79 11.31
N VAL A 162 7.88 6.91 10.73
CA VAL A 162 8.29 6.96 9.33
C VAL A 162 9.65 6.30 9.12
N GLU A 163 10.63 6.61 9.98
CA GLU A 163 12.01 6.15 9.86
C GLU A 163 12.20 4.80 10.58
N ASP A 164 11.88 4.72 11.89
CA ASP A 164 12.20 3.52 12.68
C ASP A 164 11.26 2.34 12.39
N THR A 165 9.99 2.60 12.07
CA THR A 165 8.99 1.52 11.85
C THR A 165 8.87 1.12 10.38
N PHE A 166 8.95 2.08 9.45
CA PHE A 166 8.77 1.83 8.02
C PHE A 166 10.05 1.98 7.18
N GLY A 167 11.17 2.39 7.77
CA GLY A 167 12.46 2.49 7.08
C GLY A 167 12.55 3.63 6.07
N VAL A 168 11.65 4.62 6.15
CA VAL A 168 11.64 5.77 5.25
C VAL A 168 12.50 6.87 5.84
N GLY A 169 13.77 6.91 5.42
CA GLY A 169 14.71 7.95 5.84
C GLY A 169 14.30 9.33 5.35
N TYR A 170 14.28 10.31 6.25
CA TYR A 170 14.04 11.71 5.93
C TYR A 170 14.85 12.65 6.81
N GLU A 171 15.25 13.78 6.26
CA GLU A 171 16.05 14.81 6.94
C GLU A 171 15.50 16.19 6.63
N ARG A 172 15.40 17.04 7.67
CA ARG A 172 15.05 18.45 7.50
C ARG A 172 16.27 19.19 6.94
N ASN A 173 16.06 19.90 5.84
CA ASN A 173 17.09 20.71 5.20
C ASN A 173 17.28 22.04 5.95
N PRO A 174 18.39 22.75 5.70
CA PRO A 174 18.59 24.11 6.20
C PRO A 174 17.47 25.07 5.74
N PRO A 175 17.17 26.14 6.51
CA PRO A 175 16.06 27.06 6.19
C PRO A 175 16.13 27.77 4.84
N ASP A 176 17.32 27.85 4.23
CA ASP A 176 17.58 28.47 2.92
C ASP A 176 17.57 27.48 1.76
N ALA A 177 17.35 26.19 2.03
CA ALA A 177 17.20 25.18 1.00
C ALA A 177 15.90 25.37 0.21
N ALA A 178 15.91 24.94 -1.06
CA ALA A 178 14.72 24.99 -1.93
C ALA A 178 13.57 24.09 -1.42
N MET A 179 13.91 23.03 -0.68
CA MET A 179 12.97 22.06 -0.14
C MET A 179 13.18 21.93 1.36
N GLU A 180 12.09 21.83 2.11
CA GLU A 180 12.14 21.67 3.57
C GLU A 180 12.75 20.32 4.01
N PHE A 181 12.51 19.26 3.24
CA PHE A 181 13.00 17.92 3.55
C PHE A 181 13.62 17.24 2.35
N THR A 182 14.64 16.43 2.62
CA THR A 182 15.10 15.38 1.73
C THR A 182 14.57 14.06 2.27
N HIS A 183 13.89 13.27 1.46
CA HIS A 183 13.31 12.00 1.93
C HIS A 183 13.34 10.90 0.88
N THR A 184 13.37 9.66 1.36
CA THR A 184 13.13 8.48 0.54
C THR A 184 11.66 8.42 0.18
N SER A 185 11.36 8.27 -1.11
CA SER A 185 9.99 8.04 -1.55
C SER A 185 9.62 6.56 -1.42
N MET A 186 8.42 6.29 -0.92
CA MET A 186 7.88 4.93 -0.78
C MET A 186 6.37 4.91 -1.01
N ILE A 187 5.91 3.90 -1.76
CA ILE A 187 4.52 3.41 -1.74
C ILE A 187 4.57 1.95 -1.29
N LEU A 188 3.77 1.59 -0.29
CA LEU A 188 3.67 0.25 0.25
C LEU A 188 2.27 -0.30 -0.02
N LEU A 189 2.19 -1.43 -0.71
CA LEU A 189 0.97 -2.19 -0.93
C LEU A 189 1.04 -3.48 -0.10
N ALA A 190 0.06 -3.66 0.80
CA ALA A 190 -0.12 -4.88 1.56
C ALA A 190 -1.52 -5.45 1.31
N ASN A 191 -1.61 -6.78 1.21
CA ASN A 191 -2.88 -7.45 1.03
C ASN A 191 -3.70 -7.48 2.33
N ARG A 192 -4.97 -7.91 2.23
CA ARG A 192 -5.90 -8.01 3.36
C ARG A 192 -5.39 -8.93 4.47
N ASP A 193 -4.53 -9.90 4.17
CA ASP A 193 -3.91 -10.78 5.18
C ASP A 193 -2.69 -10.13 5.86
N GLY A 194 -2.37 -8.89 5.50
CA GLY A 194 -1.30 -8.09 6.09
C GLY A 194 0.08 -8.46 5.58
N TYR A 195 0.19 -9.14 4.44
CA TYR A 195 1.46 -9.40 3.77
C TYR A 195 1.76 -8.31 2.74
N VAL A 196 3.02 -7.89 2.68
CA VAL A 196 3.50 -6.87 1.74
C VAL A 196 3.63 -7.49 0.36
N GLU A 197 2.92 -6.92 -0.59
CA GLU A 197 2.86 -7.31 -2.00
C GLU A 197 3.90 -6.53 -2.83
N ARG A 198 4.04 -5.23 -2.52
CA ARG A 198 5.02 -4.34 -3.15
C ARG A 198 5.45 -3.24 -2.20
N ALA A 199 6.73 -2.88 -2.27
CA ALA A 199 7.29 -1.69 -1.67
C ALA A 199 8.06 -0.92 -2.76
N TYR A 200 7.38 0.01 -3.44
CA TYR A 200 7.98 0.84 -4.48
C TYR A 200 8.83 1.92 -3.81
N THR A 201 10.14 1.90 -4.03
CA THR A 201 11.07 2.86 -3.44
C THR A 201 11.86 3.61 -4.50
N GLY A 202 12.18 4.88 -4.25
CA GLY A 202 12.92 5.72 -5.19
C GLY A 202 11.95 6.43 -6.14
N THR A 203 12.03 6.16 -7.44
CA THR A 203 11.09 6.77 -8.41
C THR A 203 9.69 6.21 -8.18
N PRO A 204 8.66 7.06 -8.00
CA PRO A 204 7.27 6.59 -7.92
C PRO A 204 6.89 5.76 -9.14
N PRO A 205 6.08 4.69 -8.96
CA PRO A 205 5.67 3.84 -10.07
C PRO A 205 4.80 4.63 -11.07
N ASN A 206 4.65 4.06 -12.27
CA ASN A 206 3.63 4.54 -13.20
C ASN A 206 2.24 4.31 -12.57
N PRO A 207 1.31 5.28 -12.60
CA PRO A 207 -0.01 5.10 -12.02
C PRO A 207 -0.79 3.89 -12.55
N ALA A 208 -0.67 3.58 -13.85
CA ALA A 208 -1.35 2.42 -14.43
C ALA A 208 -0.78 1.11 -13.89
N GLU A 209 0.54 1.02 -13.73
CA GLU A 209 1.21 -0.15 -13.13
C GLU A 209 0.76 -0.37 -11.68
N LEU A 210 0.69 0.71 -10.89
CA LEU A 210 0.23 0.62 -9.51
C LEU A 210 -1.24 0.16 -9.43
N VAL A 211 -2.11 0.70 -10.28
CA VAL A 211 -3.53 0.31 -10.34
C VAL A 211 -3.67 -1.17 -10.74
N ASP A 212 -2.92 -1.63 -11.74
CA ASP A 212 -2.93 -3.03 -12.18
C ASP A 212 -2.45 -3.97 -11.05
N ASP A 213 -1.41 -3.60 -10.31
CA ASP A 213 -0.94 -4.34 -9.14
C ASP A 213 -1.98 -4.36 -8.02
N VAL A 214 -2.65 -3.23 -7.75
CA VAL A 214 -3.76 -3.15 -6.76
C VAL A 214 -4.90 -4.08 -7.16
N ARG A 215 -5.36 -4.04 -8.41
CA ARG A 215 -6.42 -4.92 -8.93
C ARG A 215 -6.03 -6.39 -8.79
N THR A 216 -4.81 -6.75 -9.16
CA THR A 216 -4.30 -8.12 -9.02
C THR A 216 -4.34 -8.59 -7.56
N VAL A 217 -3.99 -7.70 -6.62
CA VAL A 217 -4.02 -7.99 -5.18
C VAL A 217 -5.46 -8.10 -4.65
N VAL A 218 -6.39 -7.28 -5.13
CA VAL A 218 -7.81 -7.39 -4.74
C VAL A 218 -8.39 -8.70 -5.27
N ASP A 219 -8.27 -8.96 -6.58
CA ASP A 219 -8.79 -10.16 -7.25
C ASP A 219 -8.23 -11.47 -6.68
N GLY A 220 -6.97 -11.45 -6.21
CA GLY A 220 -6.33 -12.62 -5.60
C GLY A 220 -6.93 -13.03 -4.24
N PHE A 221 -7.77 -12.18 -3.65
CA PHE A 221 -8.28 -12.30 -2.29
C PHE A 221 -9.80 -12.08 -2.16
N SER A 222 -10.51 -11.98 -3.30
CA SER A 222 -11.97 -11.94 -3.43
C SER A 222 -12.64 -13.31 -3.30
#